data_AF-A0AAJ2LPK5-F1
#
_entry.id   AF-A0AAJ2LPK5-F1
#
_cell.length_a   1.000
_cell.length_b   1.000
_cell.length_c   1.000
_cell.angle_alpha   90.00
_cell.angle_beta   90.00
_cell.angle_gamma   90.00
#
_symmetry.space_group_name_H-M   'P 1'
#
loop_
_entity.id
_entity.type
_entity.pdbx_description
1 polymer ?
#
loop_
_entity_poly.entity_id
_entity_poly.type
_entity_poly.pdbx_seq_one_letter_code
_entity_poly.pdbx_strand_id
1 'polypeptide(L)'
;MGAASFMPGCFYWAKSSTFFDGKITVVQVSTIFGAEPDYWTLALLGTDQHAMPSDFEIIAPAEMPEDQAHQDAAEERPLLCRSR
;
A
#
# COMPACT_ATOMS: atom_id res chain seq x y z
N MET A 1 -22.30 -8.44 -9.24
CA MET A 1 -21.82 -7.84 -7.97
C MET A 1 -20.54 -7.12 -8.31
N GLY A 2 -20.51 -5.80 -8.05
CA GLY A 2 -19.60 -4.87 -8.71
C GLY A 2 -18.15 -5.28 -8.56
N ALA A 3 -17.44 -5.41 -9.69
CA ALA A 3 -16.00 -5.40 -9.71
C ALA A 3 -15.58 -4.08 -9.07
N ALA A 4 -15.21 -4.12 -7.79
CA ALA A 4 -14.43 -3.04 -7.21
C ALA A 4 -13.26 -2.84 -8.16
N SER A 5 -13.12 -1.63 -8.69
CA SER A 5 -12.08 -1.27 -9.63
C SER A 5 -10.74 -1.28 -8.90
N PHE A 6 -10.23 -2.48 -8.66
CA PHE A 6 -8.90 -2.69 -8.12
C PHE A 6 -7.89 -2.24 -9.15
N MET A 7 -6.83 -1.59 -8.68
CA MET A 7 -5.69 -1.26 -9.50
C MET A 7 -4.56 -2.23 -9.19
N PRO A 8 -3.95 -2.86 -10.20
CA PRO A 8 -2.86 -3.78 -10.00
C PRO A 8 -1.66 -3.05 -9.38
N GLY A 9 -1.04 -3.66 -8.37
CA GLY A 9 0.09 -3.09 -7.64
C GLY A 9 -0.27 -2.04 -6.58
N CYS A 10 -1.55 -1.66 -6.46
CA CYS A 10 -2.00 -0.73 -5.43
C CYS A 10 -2.31 -1.42 -4.09
N PHE A 11 -2.25 -0.62 -3.02
CA PHE A 11 -2.54 -1.05 -1.67
C PHE A 11 -3.96 -0.66 -1.26
N TYR A 12 -4.61 -1.53 -0.50
CA TYR A 12 -5.96 -1.31 -0.01
C TYR A 12 -6.06 -1.71 1.47
N TRP A 13 -6.87 -0.95 2.21
CA TRP A 13 -7.34 -1.32 3.52
C TRP A 13 -8.41 -2.37 3.39
N ALA A 14 -8.16 -3.52 3.98
CA ALA A 14 -9.02 -4.67 3.91
C ALA A 14 -9.24 -5.25 5.30
N LYS A 15 -10.39 -5.89 5.49
CA LYS A 15 -10.67 -6.69 6.67
C LYS A 15 -11.08 -8.07 6.21
N SER A 16 -10.59 -9.09 6.89
CA SER A 16 -11.09 -10.45 6.72
C SER A 16 -11.43 -11.01 8.08
N SER A 17 -12.54 -11.73 8.18
CA SER A 17 -12.87 -12.53 9.37
C SER A 17 -11.97 -13.75 9.49
N THR A 18 -11.45 -14.26 8.38
CA THR A 18 -10.61 -15.45 8.30
C THR A 18 -9.14 -15.12 8.54
N PHE A 19 -8.68 -13.96 8.09
CA PHE A 19 -7.28 -13.52 8.22
C PHE A 19 -7.15 -12.38 9.22
N PHE A 20 -6.06 -12.38 10.00
CA PHE A 20 -5.73 -11.34 10.99
C PHE A 20 -6.78 -11.12 12.09
N ASP A 21 -7.58 -12.14 12.42
CA ASP A 21 -8.54 -12.10 13.54
C ASP A 21 -9.61 -11.00 13.40
N GLY A 22 -10.02 -10.65 12.17
CA GLY A 22 -10.97 -9.57 11.94
C GLY A 22 -10.37 -8.16 12.07
N LYS A 23 -9.05 -8.04 12.19
CA LYS A 23 -8.38 -6.73 12.22
C LYS A 23 -8.28 -6.13 10.83
N ILE A 24 -8.34 -4.81 10.78
CA ILE A 24 -8.08 -4.06 9.56
C ILE A 24 -6.59 -4.19 9.24
N THR A 25 -6.29 -4.63 8.03
CA THR A 25 -4.93 -4.84 7.52
C THR A 25 -4.77 -4.19 6.15
N VAL A 26 -3.52 -3.98 5.74
CA VAL A 26 -3.19 -3.51 4.39
C VAL A 26 -2.87 -4.72 3.52
N VAL A 27 -3.47 -4.76 2.34
CA VAL A 27 -3.25 -5.79 1.32
C VAL A 27 -2.81 -5.14 0.01
N GLN A 28 -2.03 -5.85 -0.79
CA GLN A 28 -1.62 -5.39 -2.11
C GLN A 28 -2.27 -6.24 -3.21
N VAL A 29 -2.79 -5.61 -4.26
CA VAL A 29 -3.30 -6.34 -5.43
C VAL A 29 -2.11 -6.85 -6.24
N SER A 30 -1.91 -8.16 -6.23
CA SER A 30 -0.87 -8.86 -6.97
C SER A 30 -1.43 -9.47 -8.25
N THR A 31 -0.76 -9.19 -9.38
CA THR A 31 -1.06 -9.76 -10.70
C THR A 31 -0.10 -10.89 -11.07
N ILE A 32 0.60 -11.46 -10.08
CA ILE A 32 1.64 -12.47 -10.33
C ILE A 32 1.07 -13.76 -10.93
N PHE A 33 -0.19 -14.08 -10.64
CA PHE A 33 -0.88 -15.26 -11.17
C PHE A 33 -1.56 -15.00 -12.53
N GLY A 34 -1.73 -13.74 -12.92
CA GLY A 34 -2.35 -13.37 -14.19
C GLY A 34 -2.67 -11.88 -14.24
N ALA A 35 -2.65 -11.34 -15.47
CA ALA A 35 -2.99 -9.94 -15.72
C ALA A 35 -4.51 -9.69 -15.75
N GLU A 36 -5.31 -10.75 -15.94
CA GLU A 36 -6.77 -10.64 -15.99
C GLU A 36 -7.34 -10.49 -14.57
N PRO A 37 -8.41 -9.69 -14.39
CA PRO A 37 -8.96 -9.38 -13.07
C PRO A 37 -9.45 -10.61 -12.30
N ASP A 38 -9.85 -11.68 -13.00
CA ASP A 38 -10.21 -12.97 -12.40
C ASP A 38 -9.03 -13.71 -11.75
N TYR A 39 -7.79 -13.40 -12.16
CA TYR A 39 -6.57 -14.00 -11.58
C TYR A 39 -5.89 -13.10 -10.56
N TRP A 40 -6.44 -11.92 -10.26
CA TRP A 40 -5.86 -11.02 -9.28
C TRP A 40 -6.03 -11.57 -7.87
N THR A 41 -4.94 -11.53 -7.11
CA THR A 41 -4.92 -11.96 -5.71
C THR A 41 -4.48 -10.82 -4.81
N LEU A 42 -4.82 -10.92 -3.53
CA LEU A 42 -4.39 -10.00 -2.50
C LEU A 42 -3.18 -10.60 -1.78
N ALA A 43 -2.03 -9.96 -1.91
CA ALA A 43 -0.85 -10.27 -1.12
C ALA A 43 -1.01 -9.70 0.30
N LEU A 44 -0.87 -10.56 1.30
CA LEU A 44 -1.02 -10.21 2.70
C LEU A 44 0.31 -9.69 3.26
N LEU A 45 0.40 -8.38 3.52
CA LEU A 45 1.63 -7.76 4.01
C LEU A 45 2.05 -8.34 5.37
N GLY A 46 3.35 -8.62 5.50
CA GLY A 46 3.91 -9.33 6.65
C GLY A 46 3.88 -10.85 6.52
N THR A 47 3.33 -11.39 5.42
CA THR A 47 3.37 -12.80 5.07
C THR A 47 3.69 -12.98 3.59
N ASP A 48 4.01 -14.20 3.16
CA ASP A 48 4.15 -14.56 1.73
C ASP A 48 2.83 -15.12 1.15
N GLN A 49 1.73 -15.01 1.89
CA GLN A 49 0.45 -15.59 1.48
C GLN A 49 -0.32 -14.65 0.56
N HIS A 50 -0.97 -15.27 -0.42
CA HIS A 50 -1.91 -14.63 -1.32
C HIS A 50 -3.30 -15.20 -1.09
N ALA A 51 -4.31 -14.35 -1.08
CA ALA A 51 -5.69 -14.75 -0.88
C ALA A 51 -6.61 -14.12 -1.93
N MET A 52 -7.81 -14.68 -2.11
CA MET A 52 -8.73 -14.15 -3.11
C MET A 52 -9.31 -12.81 -2.63
N PRO A 53 -9.50 -11.83 -3.54
CA PRO A 53 -10.15 -10.57 -3.20
C PRO A 53 -11.53 -10.75 -2.57
N SER A 54 -12.24 -11.81 -2.96
CA SER A 54 -13.57 -12.17 -2.43
C SER A 54 -13.58 -12.57 -0.95
N ASP A 55 -12.44 -12.98 -0.37
CA ASP A 55 -12.32 -13.32 1.06
C ASP A 55 -12.09 -12.08 1.95
N PHE A 56 -11.97 -10.91 1.33
CA PHE A 56 -11.66 -9.65 2.00
C PHE A 56 -12.75 -8.62 1.72
N GLU A 57 -13.14 -7.92 2.78
CA GLU A 57 -13.95 -6.72 2.69
C GLU A 57 -13.02 -5.52 2.51
N ILE A 58 -13.06 -4.91 1.33
CA ILE A 58 -12.23 -3.76 1.01
C ILE A 58 -12.92 -2.49 1.49
N ILE A 59 -12.22 -1.74 2.34
CA ILE A 59 -12.73 -0.56 3.01
C ILE A 59 -12.39 0.70 2.21
N ALA A 60 -11.11 0.87 1.87
CA ALA A 60 -10.61 2.06 1.18
C ALA A 60 -9.24 1.79 0.51
N PRO A 61 -8.84 2.55 -0.53
CA PRO A 61 -7.45 2.54 -0.98
C PRO A 61 -6.52 2.98 0.16
N ALA A 62 -5.43 2.24 0.35
CA ALA A 62 -4.38 2.66 1.26
C ALA A 62 -3.49 3.63 0.51
N GLU A 63 -3.72 4.93 0.74
CA GLU A 63 -2.80 5.97 0.29
C GLU A 63 -1.45 5.69 0.96
N MET A 64 -0.47 5.26 0.17
CA MET A 64 0.91 5.40 0.62
C MET A 64 1.15 6.89 0.74
N PRO A 65 1.79 7.38 1.82
CA PRO A 65 2.30 8.73 1.81
C PRO A 65 3.13 8.81 0.53
N GLU A 66 2.67 9.61 -0.43
CA GLU A 66 3.50 10.06 -1.53
C GLU A 66 4.83 10.42 -0.91
N ASP A 67 5.93 9.89 -1.45
CA ASP A 67 7.27 10.23 -1.01
C ASP A 67 7.31 11.75 -1.02
N GLN A 68 7.04 12.36 0.14
CA GLN A 68 7.34 13.74 0.44
C GLN A 68 8.84 13.63 0.46
N ALA A 69 9.41 13.72 -0.75
CA ALA A 69 10.80 13.81 -1.02
C ALA A 69 11.28 14.73 0.08
N HIS A 70 12.05 14.16 1.00
CA HIS A 70 12.68 14.88 2.07
C HIS A 70 13.54 15.94 1.37
N GLN A 71 12.93 17.06 1.03
CA GLN A 71 13.60 18.33 0.84
C GLN A 71 13.95 18.77 2.26
N ASP A 72 14.81 17.99 2.90
CA ASP A 72 15.66 18.47 3.96
C ASP A 72 16.43 19.62 3.31
N ALA A 73 15.88 20.81 3.52
CA ALA A 73 16.58 22.07 3.37
C ALA A 73 17.76 22.02 4.32
N ALA A 74 18.87 21.43 3.86
CA ALA A 74 20.18 21.85 4.29
C ALA A 74 20.38 23.27 3.73
N GLU A 75 19.70 24.23 4.35
CA GLU A 75 20.14 25.62 4.37
C GLU A 75 21.53 25.60 5.01
N GLU A 76 22.55 25.50 4.17
CA GLU A 76 23.92 25.81 4.52
C GLU A 76 23.96 27.30 4.90
N ARG A 77 23.63 27.58 6.16
CA ARG A 77 23.82 28.89 6.79
C ARG A 77 25.27 29.31 6.52
N PRO A 78 25.51 30.48 5.90
CA PRO A 78 26.86 30.97 5.73
C PRO A 78 27.43 31.25 7.12
N LEU A 79 28.36 30.41 7.57
CA LEU A 79 29.18 30.73 8.72
C LEU A 79 29.97 31.98 8.38
N LEU A 80 29.73 33.03 9.17
CA LEU A 80 30.55 34.22 9.30
C LEU A 80 32.04 33.88 9.18
N CYS A 81 32.64 34.19 8.04
CA CYS A 81 34.06 34.52 7.99
C CYS A 81 34.21 35.97 8.47
N ARG A 82 34.26 36.08 9.81
CA ARG A 82 34.92 37.08 10.64
C ARG A 82 35.52 38.30 9.93
N SER A 83 35.04 39.47 10.34
CA SER A 83 35.82 40.70 10.37
C SER A 83 37.08 40.50 11.23
N ARG A 84 38.27 40.73 10.68
CA ARG A 84 39.25 41.71 11.17
C ARG A 84 40.41 41.87 10.20
#